data_AF-A0A3D2N2Q5-F1
#
_entry.id   AF-A0A3D2N2Q5-F1
#
_cell.length_a   1.000
_cell.length_b   1.000
_cell.length_c   1.000
_cell.angle_alpha   90.00
_cell.angle_beta   90.00
_cell.angle_gamma   90.00
#
_symmetry.space_group_name_H-M   'P 1'
#
loop_
_entity.id
_entity.type
_entity.pdbx_description
1 polymer ?
#
loop_
_entity_poly.entity_id
_entity_poly.type
_entity_poly.pdbx_seq_one_letter_code
_entity_poly.pdbx_strand_id
1 'polypeptide(L)'
;ASVVVDGALTLNIEAANNGLASDGSVTVNSGNINIKAAGDALKASPDEDDTESAGTVAINGGKLTINGGEDGIQADGGFTMNGGDVEITAAGGHTKTVTDGGKGIKSDSYINVTGGTVNIDSADDGIHLNG
;
A
#
# COMPACT_ATOMS: atom_id res chain seq x y z
N ALA A 1 2.65 9.83 13.19
CA ALA A 1 3.35 10.60 12.13
C ALA A 1 2.54 10.52 10.82
N SER A 2 2.89 11.25 9.77
CA SER A 2 2.25 11.08 8.46
C SER A 2 3.20 11.32 7.29
N VAL A 3 2.98 10.57 6.21
CA VAL A 3 3.53 10.82 4.88
C VAL A 3 2.39 11.27 3.98
N VAL A 4 2.57 12.40 3.29
CA VAL A 4 1.58 12.93 2.34
C VAL A 4 2.27 13.19 1.00
N VAL A 5 1.74 12.60 -0.07
CA VAL A 5 2.15 12.89 -1.45
C VAL A 5 1.06 13.70 -2.13
N ASP A 6 1.41 14.90 -2.57
CA ASP A 6 0.48 15.81 -3.23
C ASP A 6 1.20 16.70 -4.26
N GLY A 7 0.43 17.17 -5.25
CA GLY A 7 0.88 18.00 -6.35
C GLY A 7 1.18 17.24 -7.64
N ALA A 8 1.33 18.00 -8.72
CA ALA A 8 1.75 17.49 -10.01
C ALA A 8 3.25 17.17 -10.01
N LEU A 9 3.60 16.00 -9.47
CA LEU A 9 4.98 15.51 -9.40
C LEU A 9 5.09 14.11 -9.99
N THR A 10 6.33 13.69 -10.28
CA THR A 10 6.66 12.29 -10.48
C THR A 10 7.56 11.84 -9.33
N LEU A 11 7.18 10.76 -8.65
CA LEU A 11 7.94 10.17 -7.55
C LEU A 11 8.37 8.76 -7.95
N ASN A 12 9.68 8.52 -8.01
CA ASN A 12 10.25 7.21 -8.33
C ASN A 12 11.05 6.72 -7.12
N ILE A 13 10.70 5.56 -6.58
CA ILE A 13 11.31 5.00 -5.36
C ILE A 13 11.76 3.57 -5.64
N GLU A 14 13.02 3.29 -5.29
CA GLU A 14 13.55 1.94 -5.12
C GLU A 14 14.05 1.81 -3.68
N ALA A 15 13.42 0.93 -2.89
CA ALA A 15 13.68 0.81 -1.46
C ALA A 15 14.06 -0.62 -1.07
N ALA A 16 15.04 -0.76 -0.16
CA ALA A 16 15.46 -2.05 0.39
C ALA A 16 14.55 -2.56 1.52
N ASN A 17 13.60 -1.74 1.98
CA ASN A 17 12.53 -2.12 2.89
C ASN A 17 11.23 -1.59 2.27
N ASN A 18 10.51 -0.70 2.95
CA ASN A 18 9.24 -0.15 2.48
C ASN A 18 9.42 1.08 1.58
N GLY A 19 8.47 1.32 0.67
CA GLY A 19 8.49 2.48 -0.22
C GLY A 19 8.12 3.78 0.49
N LEU A 20 6.88 3.87 0.95
CA LEU A 20 6.39 4.94 1.84
C LEU A 20 5.94 4.30 3.15
N ALA A 21 6.48 4.76 4.29
CA ALA A 21 6.17 4.18 5.60
C ALA A 21 5.95 5.26 6.66
N SER A 22 4.95 5.06 7.52
CA SER A 22 4.70 5.89 8.70
C SER A 22 3.74 5.18 9.66
N ASP A 23 3.99 5.23 10.97
CA ASP A 23 3.12 4.62 11.99
C ASP A 23 1.68 5.16 11.96
N GLY A 24 1.49 6.44 11.61
CA GLY A 24 0.17 7.07 11.64
C GLY A 24 -0.58 7.00 10.31
N SER A 25 -0.07 7.64 9.26
CA SER A 25 -0.72 7.54 7.95
C SER A 25 0.20 7.71 6.74
N VAL A 26 -0.21 7.09 5.63
CA VAL A 26 0.31 7.35 4.29
C VAL A 26 -0.85 7.78 3.39
N THR A 27 -0.81 9.01 2.89
CA THR A 27 -1.87 9.56 2.04
C THR A 27 -1.31 9.99 0.68
N VAL A 28 -1.92 9.50 -0.40
CA VAL A 28 -1.65 9.94 -1.77
C VAL A 28 -2.84 10.72 -2.29
N ASN A 29 -2.65 12.03 -2.50
CA ASN A 29 -3.69 12.91 -3.04
C ASN A 29 -3.64 13.01 -4.56
N SER A 30 -2.43 13.09 -5.13
CA SER A 30 -2.20 13.25 -6.56
C SER A 30 -0.76 12.90 -6.95
N GLY A 31 -0.42 13.02 -8.23
CA GLY A 31 0.92 12.76 -8.78
C GLY A 31 1.01 11.49 -9.63
N ASN A 32 2.20 11.23 -10.18
CA ASN A 32 2.57 10.00 -10.89
C ASN A 32 3.64 9.27 -10.07
N ILE A 33 3.28 8.15 -9.45
CA ILE A 33 4.10 7.50 -8.42
C ILE A 33 4.50 6.10 -8.89
N ASN A 34 5.79 5.82 -8.89
CA ASN A 34 6.37 4.52 -9.22
C ASN A 34 7.19 4.03 -8.02
N ILE A 35 6.82 2.90 -7.42
CA ILE A 35 7.50 2.35 -6.24
C ILE A 35 7.90 0.91 -6.50
N LYS A 36 9.14 0.58 -6.18
CA LYS A 36 9.62 -0.78 -6.01
C LYS A 36 10.25 -0.92 -4.63
N ALA A 37 9.66 -1.75 -3.79
CA ALA A 37 10.07 -1.97 -2.41
C ALA A 37 10.38 -3.46 -2.21
N ALA A 38 11.38 -3.79 -1.38
CA ALA A 38 11.63 -5.17 -0.98
C ALA A 38 10.62 -5.64 0.09
N GLY A 39 10.12 -4.72 0.91
CA GLY A 39 8.97 -4.91 1.80
C GLY A 39 7.69 -4.40 1.15
N ASP A 40 6.88 -3.68 1.92
CA ASP A 40 5.60 -3.12 1.48
C ASP A 40 5.80 -1.86 0.63
N ALA A 41 5.01 -1.68 -0.44
CA ALA A 41 5.14 -0.46 -1.22
C ALA A 41 4.59 0.76 -0.46
N LEU A 42 3.44 0.62 0.20
CA LEU A 42 2.88 1.60 1.15
C LEU A 42 2.58 0.91 2.47
N LYS A 43 3.11 1.44 3.58
CA LYS A 43 2.95 0.88 4.93
C LYS A 43 2.49 1.92 5.93
N ALA A 44 1.40 1.64 6.63
CA ALA A 44 1.01 2.34 7.83
C ALA A 44 0.79 1.33 8.96
N SER A 45 1.87 1.04 9.68
CA SER A 45 1.93 0.11 10.82
C SER A 45 2.98 0.64 11.80
N PRO A 46 2.91 0.30 13.09
CA PRO A 46 3.95 0.66 14.04
C PRO A 46 5.24 -0.14 13.76
N ASP A 47 6.36 0.37 14.27
CA ASP A 47 7.59 -0.39 14.40
C ASP A 47 7.47 -1.43 15.53
N GLU A 48 8.36 -2.42 15.59
CA GLU A 48 8.23 -3.59 16.50
C GLU A 48 8.19 -3.26 18.01
N ASP A 49 8.53 -2.03 18.41
CA ASP A 49 8.48 -1.57 19.80
C ASP A 49 7.14 -0.92 20.18
N ASP A 50 6.19 -0.76 19.25
CA ASP A 50 4.86 -0.18 19.48
C ASP A 50 3.76 -1.16 19.06
N THR A 51 2.91 -1.55 20.01
CA THR A 51 1.84 -2.54 19.80
C THR A 51 0.48 -1.90 19.52
N GLU A 52 0.40 -0.56 19.50
CA GLU A 52 -0.86 0.18 19.40
C GLU A 52 -0.82 1.10 18.17
N SER A 53 -1.17 0.58 16.99
CA SER A 53 -1.42 1.46 15.85
C SER A 53 -2.67 1.07 15.06
N ALA A 54 -3.43 2.11 14.73
CA ALA A 54 -4.50 2.08 13.74
C ALA A 54 -4.04 2.82 12.47
N GLY A 55 -2.81 2.56 12.02
CA GLY A 55 -2.18 3.20 10.87
C GLY A 55 -3.06 3.13 9.62
N THR A 56 -3.22 4.25 8.92
CA THR A 56 -4.14 4.32 7.76
C THR A 56 -3.42 4.62 6.46
N VAL A 57 -3.86 3.97 5.39
CA VAL A 57 -3.46 4.30 4.03
C VAL A 57 -4.66 4.84 3.26
N ALA A 58 -4.47 5.99 2.61
CA ALA A 58 -5.50 6.61 1.80
C ALA A 58 -4.99 6.97 0.40
N ILE A 59 -5.73 6.57 -0.64
CA ILE A 59 -5.50 6.98 -2.03
C ILE A 59 -6.71 7.79 -2.50
N ASN A 60 -6.51 9.10 -2.66
CA ASN A 60 -7.55 10.01 -3.12
C ASN A 60 -7.49 10.27 -4.63
N GLY A 61 -6.34 10.03 -5.27
CA GLY A 61 -6.12 10.29 -6.68
C GLY A 61 -4.70 10.00 -7.13
N GLY A 62 -4.37 10.41 -8.35
CA GLY A 62 -3.06 10.18 -8.98
C GLY A 62 -2.99 8.90 -9.82
N LYS A 63 -1.84 8.68 -10.43
CA LYS A 63 -1.48 7.43 -11.12
C LYS A 63 -0.38 6.74 -10.33
N LEU A 64 -0.62 5.51 -9.90
CA LEU A 64 0.31 4.75 -9.06
C LEU A 64 0.65 3.44 -9.75
N THR A 65 1.94 3.11 -9.78
CA THR A 65 2.45 1.79 -10.14
C THR A 65 3.36 1.33 -9.02
N ILE A 66 2.89 0.38 -8.21
CA ILE A 66 3.55 -0.04 -6.99
C ILE A 66 3.87 -1.53 -7.02
N ASN A 67 5.10 -1.85 -6.63
CA ASN A 67 5.61 -3.21 -6.52
C ASN A 67 6.18 -3.41 -5.12
N GLY A 68 5.45 -4.15 -4.30
CA GLY A 68 5.89 -4.60 -2.98
C GLY A 68 6.46 -6.01 -3.07
N GLY A 69 7.60 -6.24 -2.41
CA GLY A 69 8.15 -7.58 -2.24
C GLY A 69 7.38 -8.40 -1.21
N GLU A 70 6.70 -7.73 -0.27
CA GLU A 70 5.71 -8.28 0.65
C GLU A 70 4.31 -7.90 0.17
N ASP A 71 3.59 -7.06 0.91
CA ASP A 71 2.27 -6.60 0.49
C ASP A 71 2.39 -5.38 -0.44
N GLY A 72 1.41 -5.19 -1.32
CA GLY A 72 1.32 -3.96 -2.09
C GLY A 72 1.06 -2.77 -1.15
N ILE A 73 0.07 -2.93 -0.28
CA ILE A 73 -0.33 -1.94 0.72
C ILE A 73 -0.62 -2.66 2.04
N GLN A 74 0.00 -2.23 3.14
CA GLN A 74 -0.25 -2.70 4.50
C GLN A 74 -0.74 -1.52 5.36
N ALA A 75 -1.92 -1.65 5.97
CA ALA A 75 -2.49 -0.64 6.88
C ALA A 75 -3.10 -1.30 8.13
N ASP A 76 -2.45 -1.24 9.28
CA ASP A 76 -2.94 -1.92 10.49
C ASP A 76 -4.30 -1.38 10.95
N GLY A 77 -4.55 -0.08 10.78
CA GLY A 77 -5.87 0.50 10.94
C GLY A 77 -6.78 0.21 9.76
N GLY A 78 -6.59 0.95 8.67
CA GLY A 78 -7.58 1.00 7.60
C GLY A 78 -7.04 1.44 6.26
N PHE A 79 -7.61 0.88 5.20
CA PHE A 79 -7.38 1.34 3.82
C PHE A 79 -8.62 2.05 3.27
N THR A 80 -8.41 3.22 2.66
CA THR A 80 -9.43 3.93 1.88
C THR A 80 -8.93 4.30 0.49
N MET A 81 -9.70 3.98 -0.54
CA MET A 81 -9.50 4.48 -1.90
C MET A 81 -10.73 5.28 -2.35
N ASN A 82 -10.55 6.58 -2.57
CA ASN A 82 -11.57 7.49 -3.08
C ASN A 82 -11.43 7.74 -4.59
N GLY A 83 -10.27 7.46 -5.17
CA GLY A 83 -9.96 7.73 -6.58
C GLY A 83 -8.57 7.26 -6.99
N GLY A 84 -8.18 7.57 -8.23
CA GLY A 84 -6.86 7.24 -8.80
C GLY A 84 -6.88 6.11 -9.84
N ASP A 85 -5.74 5.92 -10.50
CA ASP A 85 -5.43 4.83 -11.43
C ASP A 85 -4.24 4.06 -10.85
N VAL A 86 -4.51 2.88 -10.26
CA VAL A 86 -3.55 2.18 -9.39
C VAL A 86 -3.26 0.79 -9.94
N GLU A 87 -1.98 0.51 -10.19
CA GLU A 87 -1.46 -0.80 -10.55
C GLU A 87 -0.63 -1.35 -9.37
N ILE A 88 -1.02 -2.51 -8.84
CA ILE A 88 -0.36 -3.15 -7.70
C ILE A 88 0.21 -4.49 -8.13
N THR A 89 1.50 -4.71 -7.88
CA THR A 89 2.11 -6.04 -7.87
C THR A 89 2.61 -6.35 -6.46
N ALA A 90 2.15 -7.46 -5.87
CA ALA A 90 2.58 -7.89 -4.54
C ALA A 90 3.31 -9.24 -4.63
N ALA A 91 4.47 -9.33 -3.98
CA ALA A 91 5.36 -10.50 -3.94
C ALA A 91 5.59 -11.20 -5.31
N GLY A 92 5.64 -10.41 -6.39
CA GLY A 92 5.89 -10.91 -7.75
C GLY A 92 4.69 -11.51 -8.48
N GLY A 93 3.47 -11.35 -7.95
CA GLY A 93 2.20 -11.65 -8.64
C GLY A 93 1.69 -13.08 -8.51
N HIS A 94 0.51 -13.35 -9.08
CA HIS A 94 -0.30 -14.57 -8.91
C HIS A 94 0.35 -15.88 -9.33
N THR A 95 1.50 -15.81 -10.02
CA THR A 95 2.28 -17.00 -10.40
C THR A 95 3.25 -17.43 -9.30
N LYS A 96 3.35 -16.67 -8.22
CA LYS A 96 4.22 -16.94 -7.08
C LYS A 96 3.47 -17.65 -5.98
N THR A 97 4.23 -18.35 -5.15
CA THR A 97 3.73 -18.97 -3.92
C THR A 97 4.52 -18.38 -2.78
N VAL A 98 3.81 -17.88 -1.79
CA VAL A 98 4.36 -17.29 -0.57
C VAL A 98 3.85 -18.05 0.64
N THR A 99 4.60 -17.99 1.74
CA THR A 99 4.17 -18.57 3.03
C THR A 99 3.50 -17.54 3.93
N ASP A 100 3.80 -16.26 3.72
CA ASP A 100 3.21 -15.11 4.42
C ASP A 100 3.35 -13.85 3.54
N GLY A 101 2.54 -12.83 3.82
CA GLY A 101 2.45 -11.60 3.03
C GLY A 101 1.89 -11.82 1.62
N GLY A 102 2.36 -11.02 0.66
CA GLY A 102 2.04 -11.16 -0.77
C GLY A 102 0.62 -10.72 -1.16
N LYS A 103 -0.07 -10.01 -0.27
CA LYS A 103 -1.42 -9.50 -0.51
C LYS A 103 -1.35 -8.19 -1.27
N GLY A 104 -2.31 -7.95 -2.16
CA GLY A 104 -2.39 -6.68 -2.88
C GLY A 104 -2.64 -5.51 -1.92
N ILE A 105 -3.76 -5.58 -1.19
CA ILE A 105 -4.14 -4.62 -0.15
C ILE A 105 -4.50 -5.39 1.11
N LYS A 106 -3.77 -5.14 2.20
CA LYS A 106 -4.02 -5.70 3.52
C LYS A 106 -4.34 -4.61 4.53
N SER A 107 -5.34 -4.87 5.36
CA SER A 107 -5.65 -4.04 6.51
C SER A 107 -6.28 -4.85 7.65
N ASP A 108 -6.34 -4.31 8.86
CA ASP A 108 -6.92 -5.07 10.00
C ASP A 108 -8.29 -4.56 10.46
N SER A 109 -8.64 -3.28 10.29
CA SER A 109 -9.96 -2.79 10.73
C SER A 109 -10.96 -2.57 9.60
N TYR A 110 -10.54 -2.04 8.45
CA TYR A 110 -11.44 -1.87 7.30
C TYR A 110 -10.72 -1.67 5.96
N ILE A 111 -11.44 -1.98 4.88
CA ILE A 111 -11.06 -1.66 3.51
C ILE A 111 -12.26 -1.02 2.82
N ASN A 112 -12.11 0.23 2.37
CA ASN A 112 -13.14 0.96 1.64
C ASN A 112 -12.62 1.37 0.26
N VAL A 113 -13.26 0.90 -0.81
CA VAL A 113 -12.96 1.32 -2.19
C VAL A 113 -14.21 1.95 -2.78
N THR A 114 -14.20 3.27 -2.94
CA THR A 114 -15.39 4.06 -3.32
C THR A 114 -15.23 4.77 -4.66
N GLY A 115 -14.03 4.76 -5.26
CA GLY A 115 -13.78 5.33 -6.58
C GLY A 115 -12.43 4.98 -7.16
N GLY A 116 -12.21 5.38 -8.42
CA GLY A 116 -10.98 5.14 -9.17
C GLY A 116 -10.97 3.81 -9.93
N THR A 117 -9.79 3.38 -10.35
CA THR A 117 -9.51 2.07 -10.95
C THR A 117 -8.29 1.49 -10.24
N VAL A 118 -8.39 0.21 -9.86
CA VAL A 118 -7.29 -0.53 -9.24
C VAL A 118 -7.17 -1.90 -9.90
N ASN A 119 -5.96 -2.21 -10.37
CA ASN A 119 -5.57 -3.49 -10.92
C ASN A 119 -4.57 -4.13 -9.97
N ILE A 120 -4.77 -5.40 -9.62
CA ILE A 120 -3.97 -6.09 -8.60
C ILE A 120 -3.48 -7.43 -9.16
N ASP A 121 -2.17 -7.64 -9.12
CA ASP A 121 -1.50 -8.92 -9.35
C ASP A 121 -0.73 -9.31 -8.08
N SER A 122 -1.31 -10.20 -7.27
CA SER A 122 -0.80 -10.57 -5.94
C SER A 122 -0.44 -12.06 -5.87
N ALA A 123 0.60 -12.40 -5.13
CA ALA A 123 0.98 -13.80 -4.88
C ALA A 123 0.04 -14.52 -3.91
N ASP A 124 -0.65 -13.75 -3.08
CA ASP A 124 -1.71 -14.18 -2.18
C ASP A 124 -3.02 -13.42 -2.51
N ASP A 125 -3.89 -13.16 -1.53
CA ASP A 125 -5.13 -12.43 -1.74
C ASP A 125 -4.94 -11.04 -2.38
N GLY A 126 -5.78 -10.70 -3.36
CA GLY A 126 -5.77 -9.36 -3.95
C GLY A 126 -6.18 -8.28 -2.93
N ILE A 127 -7.17 -8.58 -2.10
CA ILE A 127 -7.66 -7.71 -1.02
C ILE A 127 -7.92 -8.59 0.21
N HIS A 128 -7.33 -8.24 1.34
CA HIS A 128 -7.38 -9.01 2.57
C HIS A 128 -7.66 -8.12 3.78
N LEU A 129 -8.71 -8.43 4.54
CA LEU A 129 -9.01 -7.78 5.80
C LEU A 129 -8.81 -8.81 6.92
N ASN A 130 -7.93 -8.52 7.88
CA ASN A 130 -7.79 -9.36 9.08
C ASN A 130 -9.04 -9.25 9.96
N GLY A 131 -9.32 -10.28 10.74
CA GLY A 131 -10.48 -10.37 11.64
C GLY A 131 -10.18 -11.08 12.94
#